data_AF-J4C2W7-F1
#
_entry.id   AF-J4C2W7-F1
#
_cell.length_a   1.000
_cell.length_b   1.000
_cell.length_c   1.000
_cell.angle_alpha   90.00
_cell.angle_beta   90.00
_cell.angle_gamma   90.00
#
_symmetry.space_group_name_H-M   'P 1'
#
loop_
_entity.id
_entity.type
_entity.pdbx_description
1 polymer ?
#
loop_
_entity_poly.entity_id
_entity_poly.type
_entity_poly.pdbx_seq_one_letter_code
_entity_poly.pdbx_strand_id
1 'polypeptide(L)'
;MSYVFIRALLLISSVYSYIVPDSVFKYRVSPCYTHPKSEERVEAIDERLLSNLKKIGINEFNETQREAIPKIMEDSSRNICILSQTGTGKTVSYLVPIIQSLLRSSEKQANTLIIVPNSILIYQVHDVIKNLVEGMPIKSKTVDDIETGDLPHVVVSSPLKLLNKFKTYNLNYKVDAFQRVRTLVLDEVDQLLVHKETLPPVCDNVHLTYTHKQPLTQIRKKTILCSSTLSSAGRRSDSKLVSQLFQNCTYVKSETLHKIPPSISINFVHYKDERERFDKLVEYLNNNKHRTLIYCNNSTAVERLYSKLIKHGKNVHILNKNVELIEQIMIATSQDKKLVVVSTDLSSRGVDFKHFKSVVHYDFPTNVIKFIHR
;
A
#
# COMPACT_ATOMS: atom_id res chain seq x y z
N MET A 1 6.63 -28.75 -5.84
CA MET A 1 6.14 -27.47 -5.27
C MET A 1 6.97 -26.24 -5.68
N SER A 2 8.25 -26.36 -6.02
CA SER A 2 9.14 -25.23 -6.40
C SER A 2 8.98 -24.73 -7.85
N TYR A 3 8.54 -25.58 -8.79
CA TYR A 3 8.44 -25.22 -10.22
C TYR A 3 7.21 -24.37 -10.58
N VAL A 4 6.10 -24.55 -9.86
CA VAL A 4 4.86 -23.76 -10.06
C VAL A 4 5.02 -22.34 -9.51
N PHE A 5 5.76 -22.19 -8.41
CA PHE A 5 6.05 -20.89 -7.79
C PHE A 5 6.91 -20.00 -8.69
N ILE A 6 7.92 -20.57 -9.35
CA ILE A 6 8.80 -19.85 -10.29
C ILE A 6 8.06 -19.49 -11.59
N ARG A 7 7.18 -20.36 -12.11
CA ARG A 7 6.35 -20.04 -13.30
C ARG A 7 5.32 -18.94 -13.03
N ALA A 8 4.73 -18.90 -11.83
CA ALA A 8 3.83 -17.82 -11.43
C ALA A 8 4.58 -16.48 -11.30
N LEU A 9 5.81 -16.48 -10.80
CA LEU A 9 6.69 -15.30 -10.74
C LEU A 9 7.19 -14.85 -12.13
N LEU A 10 7.44 -15.77 -13.07
CA LEU A 10 7.83 -15.42 -14.44
C LEU A 10 6.67 -14.83 -15.26
N LEU A 11 5.42 -15.20 -14.95
CA LEU A 11 4.23 -14.54 -15.51
C LEU A 11 4.02 -13.11 -15.00
N ILE A 12 4.59 -12.73 -13.85
CA ILE A 12 4.56 -11.35 -13.33
C ILE A 12 5.52 -10.44 -14.11
N SER A 13 6.62 -10.99 -14.62
CA SER A 13 7.64 -10.26 -15.40
C SER A 13 7.22 -10.01 -16.86
N SER A 14 6.42 -10.89 -17.48
CA SER A 14 6.14 -10.82 -18.93
C SER A 14 4.88 -10.04 -19.35
N VAL A 15 4.12 -9.45 -18.42
CA VAL A 15 2.83 -8.77 -18.73
C VAL A 15 2.94 -7.24 -18.72
N TYR A 16 4.11 -6.66 -18.41
CA TYR A 16 4.36 -5.21 -18.45
C TYR A 16 4.93 -4.70 -19.78
N SER A 17 4.44 -5.23 -20.89
CA SER A 17 4.61 -4.61 -22.19
C SER A 17 3.23 -4.42 -22.81
N TYR A 18 3.01 -3.22 -23.36
CA TYR A 18 1.91 -2.79 -24.25
C TYR A 18 1.04 -1.60 -23.77
N ILE A 19 1.46 -0.43 -24.27
CA ILE A 19 0.72 0.69 -24.89
C ILE A 19 -0.14 1.61 -23.98
N VAL A 20 0.37 2.84 -23.81
CA VAL A 20 -0.45 4.07 -23.72
C VAL A 20 -0.17 4.89 -24.98
N PRO A 21 -1.19 5.38 -25.71
CA PRO A 21 -1.02 6.02 -27.01
C PRO A 21 -0.32 7.38 -26.92
N ASP A 22 0.49 7.65 -27.95
CA ASP A 22 1.15 8.91 -28.23
C ASP A 22 0.15 10.07 -28.30
N SER A 23 0.29 11.03 -27.38
CA SER A 23 -0.08 12.41 -27.68
C SER A 23 0.90 13.36 -27.00
N VAL A 24 1.43 14.24 -27.84
CA VAL A 24 2.61 15.07 -27.64
C VAL A 24 2.36 16.14 -26.59
N PHE A 25 3.11 16.11 -25.49
CA PHE A 25 3.44 17.33 -24.73
C PHE A 25 4.96 17.41 -24.59
N LYS A 26 5.58 18.24 -25.43
CA LYS A 26 6.99 18.60 -25.34
C LYS A 26 7.15 19.48 -24.10
N TYR A 27 7.98 19.06 -23.15
CA TYR A 27 8.67 20.02 -22.28
C TYR A 27 10.16 19.72 -22.25
N ARG A 28 10.93 20.79 -22.50
CA ARG A 28 12.37 20.86 -22.31
C ARG A 28 12.65 20.78 -20.81
N VAL A 29 13.55 19.89 -20.43
CA VAL A 29 14.26 19.99 -19.16
C VAL A 29 15.07 21.28 -19.23
N SER A 30 14.67 22.30 -18.48
CA SER A 30 15.58 23.41 -18.16
C SER A 30 16.49 22.94 -17.03
N PRO A 31 17.83 23.09 -17.17
CA PRO A 31 18.73 22.96 -16.04
C PRO A 31 18.47 24.15 -15.09
N CYS A 32 18.62 23.90 -13.79
CA CYS A 32 18.43 24.86 -12.69
C CYS A 32 16.97 25.08 -12.24
N TYR A 33 16.59 24.37 -11.17
CA TYR A 33 15.60 24.87 -10.22
C TYR A 33 16.25 25.94 -9.35
N THR A 34 16.12 27.20 -9.74
CA THR A 34 16.29 28.34 -8.84
C THR A 34 15.23 29.37 -9.17
N HIS A 35 14.31 29.62 -8.23
CA HIS A 35 13.90 30.98 -7.86
C HIS A 35 13.25 30.99 -6.47
N PRO A 36 13.32 32.12 -5.74
CA PRO A 36 13.72 32.13 -4.34
C PRO A 36 12.58 32.57 -3.41
N LYS A 37 12.45 31.91 -2.25
CA LYS A 37 12.12 32.49 -0.94
C LYS A 37 12.03 31.38 0.11
N SER A 38 13.19 30.86 0.46
CA SER A 38 13.60 30.14 1.68
C SER A 38 14.66 29.12 1.26
N GLU A 39 15.87 29.30 1.76
CA GLU A 39 17.02 28.44 1.50
C GLU A 39 16.80 27.04 2.09
N GLU A 40 16.15 26.15 1.35
CA GLU A 40 16.29 24.70 1.53
C GLU A 40 16.55 24.08 0.17
N ARG A 41 17.82 23.77 -0.11
CA ARG A 41 18.21 22.99 -1.29
C ARG A 41 17.58 21.61 -1.16
N VAL A 42 16.47 21.36 -1.86
CA VAL A 42 16.08 19.99 -2.18
C VAL A 42 17.17 19.45 -3.11
N GLU A 43 18.08 18.66 -2.56
CA GLU A 43 19.19 18.11 -3.31
C GLU A 43 18.67 17.30 -4.52
N ALA A 44 19.40 17.38 -5.63
CA ALA A 44 19.05 16.66 -6.85
C ALA A 44 18.97 15.15 -6.61
N ILE A 45 17.95 14.52 -7.19
CA ILE A 45 17.72 13.08 -7.15
C ILE A 45 18.71 12.39 -8.09
N ASP A 46 19.26 11.24 -7.67
CA ASP A 46 20.21 10.42 -8.43
C ASP A 46 19.64 10.07 -9.82
N GLU A 47 20.45 10.25 -10.87
CA GLU A 47 20.01 10.06 -12.25
C GLU A 47 19.53 8.63 -12.55
N ARG A 48 20.11 7.62 -11.88
CA ARG A 48 19.65 6.22 -12.05
C ARG A 48 18.24 6.06 -11.49
N LEU A 49 17.93 6.73 -10.38
CA LEU A 49 16.61 6.68 -9.76
C LEU A 49 15.58 7.40 -10.63
N LEU A 50 15.95 8.55 -11.21
CA LEU A 50 15.12 9.23 -12.20
C LEU A 50 14.88 8.38 -13.46
N SER A 51 15.91 7.69 -13.95
CA SER A 51 15.79 6.76 -15.08
C SER A 51 14.83 5.61 -14.78
N ASN A 52 14.97 5.00 -13.61
CA ASN A 52 14.11 3.88 -13.20
C ASN A 52 12.67 4.33 -12.94
N LEU A 53 12.44 5.54 -12.42
CA LEU A 53 11.11 6.15 -12.32
C LEU A 53 10.44 6.26 -13.70
N LYS A 54 11.18 6.73 -14.73
CA LYS A 54 10.67 6.81 -16.10
C LYS A 54 10.32 5.44 -16.68
N LYS A 55 11.15 4.42 -16.44
CA LYS A 55 10.88 3.03 -16.90
C LYS A 55 9.56 2.48 -16.36
N ILE A 56 9.20 2.82 -15.11
CA ILE A 56 7.91 2.41 -14.52
C ILE A 56 6.75 3.36 -14.84
N GLY A 57 6.94 4.28 -15.81
CA GLY A 57 5.91 5.18 -16.29
C GLY A 57 5.74 6.48 -15.51
N ILE A 58 6.64 6.79 -14.56
CA ILE A 58 6.60 8.03 -13.78
C ILE A 58 7.55 9.04 -14.41
N ASN A 59 6.99 9.85 -15.32
CA ASN A 59 7.73 10.92 -15.99
C ASN A 59 7.80 12.20 -15.14
N GLU A 60 6.78 12.45 -14.31
CA GLU A 60 6.68 13.60 -13.43
C GLU A 60 6.05 13.20 -12.09
N PHE A 61 6.48 13.87 -11.01
CA PHE A 61 5.86 13.69 -9.71
C PHE A 61 4.49 14.35 -9.66
N ASN A 62 3.50 13.65 -9.13
CA ASN A 62 2.19 14.22 -8.84
C ASN A 62 2.23 15.17 -7.62
N GLU A 63 1.11 15.82 -7.32
CA GLU A 63 1.00 16.78 -6.20
C GLU A 63 1.43 16.19 -4.85
N THR A 64 0.96 14.98 -4.51
CA THR A 64 1.30 14.33 -3.23
C THR A 64 2.80 14.02 -3.16
N GLN A 65 3.41 13.59 -4.26
CA GLN A 65 4.84 13.30 -4.36
C GLN A 65 5.68 14.59 -4.26
N ARG A 66 5.29 15.66 -4.97
CA ARG A 66 5.98 16.96 -4.93
C ARG A 66 6.00 17.57 -3.53
N GLU A 67 4.95 17.39 -2.75
CA GLU A 67 4.89 17.89 -1.37
C GLU A 67 5.62 16.95 -0.39
N ALA A 68 5.46 15.63 -0.53
CA ALA A 68 6.00 14.65 0.42
C ALA A 68 7.51 14.43 0.31
N ILE A 69 8.03 14.29 -0.91
CA ILE A 69 9.44 13.95 -1.15
C ILE A 69 10.39 14.93 -0.45
N PRO A 70 10.30 16.26 -0.65
CA PRO A 70 11.21 17.21 0.02
C PRO A 70 11.10 17.15 1.55
N LYS A 71 9.89 17.11 2.10
CA LYS A 71 9.64 17.02 3.55
C LYS A 71 10.20 15.74 4.19
N ILE A 72 10.30 14.65 3.42
CA ILE A 72 10.95 13.41 3.87
C ILE A 72 12.46 13.49 3.71
N MET A 73 12.98 14.18 2.69
CA MET A 73 14.43 14.37 2.48
C MET A 73 15.07 15.26 3.55
N GLU A 74 14.31 16.18 4.16
CA GLU A 74 14.79 16.99 5.28
C GLU A 74 15.34 16.12 6.42
N ASP A 75 16.60 16.36 6.81
CA ASP A 75 17.26 15.65 7.93
C ASP A 75 16.63 16.01 9.28
N SER A 76 16.07 17.22 9.38
CA SER A 76 15.33 17.71 10.55
C SER A 76 14.06 16.88 10.79
N SER A 77 13.46 16.35 9.73
CA SER A 77 12.19 15.64 9.75
C SER A 77 12.28 14.30 10.50
N ARG A 78 11.35 14.09 11.45
CA ARG A 78 11.33 12.88 12.29
C ARG A 78 10.11 12.02 12.04
N ASN A 79 8.93 12.61 12.10
CA ASN A 79 7.67 11.91 11.88
C ASN A 79 6.93 12.61 10.75
N ILE A 80 6.66 11.90 9.65
CA ILE A 80 5.93 12.43 8.49
C ILE A 80 4.64 11.64 8.33
N CYS A 81 3.52 12.32 8.14
CA CYS A 81 2.22 11.70 7.87
C CYS A 81 1.68 12.15 6.51
N ILE A 82 1.65 11.23 5.55
CA ILE A 82 1.09 11.40 4.21
C ILE A 82 -0.36 10.92 4.21
N LEU A 83 -1.27 11.89 4.05
CA LEU A 83 -2.71 11.70 3.99
C LEU A 83 -3.19 11.90 2.56
N SER A 84 -3.39 10.80 1.88
CA SER A 84 -3.80 10.81 0.48
C SER A 84 -4.57 9.52 0.15
N GLN A 85 -5.53 9.60 -0.76
CA GLN A 85 -6.35 8.45 -1.16
C GLN A 85 -5.50 7.32 -1.77
N THR A 86 -6.03 6.10 -1.90
CA THR A 86 -5.31 5.00 -2.57
C THR A 86 -5.09 5.33 -4.04
N GLY A 87 -3.97 4.88 -4.63
CA GLY A 87 -3.65 5.15 -6.03
C GLY A 87 -3.02 6.51 -6.34
N THR A 88 -2.73 7.35 -5.34
CA THR A 88 -2.05 8.66 -5.52
C THR A 88 -0.53 8.59 -5.46
N GLY A 89 0.05 7.40 -5.53
CA GLY A 89 1.51 7.23 -5.56
C GLY A 89 2.22 7.43 -4.22
N LYS A 90 1.53 7.23 -3.07
CA LYS A 90 2.12 7.26 -1.72
C LYS A 90 3.38 6.41 -1.59
N THR A 91 3.38 5.22 -2.19
CA THR A 91 4.53 4.31 -2.23
C THR A 91 5.77 5.00 -2.79
N VAL A 92 5.64 5.65 -3.93
CA VAL A 92 6.76 6.38 -4.56
C VAL A 92 7.16 7.60 -3.72
N SER A 93 6.19 8.29 -3.10
CA SER A 93 6.45 9.45 -2.24
C SER A 93 7.42 9.14 -1.10
N TYR A 94 7.33 7.96 -0.48
CA TYR A 94 8.30 7.56 0.55
C TYR A 94 9.51 6.80 0.02
N LEU A 95 9.36 6.03 -1.08
CA LEU A 95 10.49 5.24 -1.61
C LEU A 95 11.59 6.11 -2.21
N VAL A 96 11.24 7.16 -2.97
CA VAL A 96 12.22 8.05 -3.60
C VAL A 96 13.20 8.64 -2.58
N PRO A 97 12.75 9.33 -1.51
CA PRO A 97 13.66 9.93 -0.54
C PRO A 97 14.41 8.88 0.29
N ILE A 98 13.81 7.70 0.55
CA ILE A 98 14.49 6.59 1.22
C ILE A 98 15.64 6.06 0.37
N ILE A 99 15.38 5.73 -0.90
CA ILE A 99 16.39 5.21 -1.82
C ILE A 99 17.51 6.25 -2.00
N GLN A 100 17.14 7.53 -2.16
CA GLN A 100 18.10 8.62 -2.25
C GLN A 100 19.01 8.71 -1.01
N SER A 101 18.45 8.54 0.19
CA SER A 101 19.22 8.49 1.44
C SER A 101 20.14 7.27 1.51
N LEU A 102 19.65 6.10 1.09
CA LEU A 102 20.44 4.86 1.04
C LEU A 102 21.63 4.97 0.08
N LEU A 103 21.47 5.62 -1.08
CA LEU A 103 22.55 5.82 -2.06
C LEU A 103 23.67 6.73 -1.54
N ARG A 104 23.36 7.67 -0.64
CA ARG A 104 24.34 8.59 -0.04
C ARG A 104 25.05 8.00 1.16
N SER A 105 24.43 7.01 1.79
CA SER A 105 24.98 6.37 2.97
C SER A 105 26.23 5.55 2.62
N SER A 106 27.35 5.84 3.27
CA SER A 106 28.55 4.98 3.23
C SER A 106 28.36 3.69 4.04
N GLU A 107 27.31 3.61 4.87
CA GLU A 107 27.00 2.42 5.64
C GLU A 107 26.42 1.31 4.77
N LYS A 108 27.08 0.15 4.79
CA LYS A 108 26.70 -1.06 4.08
C LYS A 108 25.38 -1.72 4.57
N GLN A 109 24.70 -1.12 5.57
CA GLN A 109 23.54 -1.69 6.27
C GLN A 109 22.55 -0.61 6.74
N ALA A 110 22.18 0.34 5.87
CA ALA A 110 21.14 1.30 6.23
C ALA A 110 19.76 0.61 6.19
N ASN A 111 19.18 0.37 7.37
CA ASN A 111 18.04 -0.52 7.60
C ASN A 111 16.71 0.25 7.60
N THR A 112 15.99 0.13 6.49
CA THR A 112 14.59 0.57 6.35
C THR A 112 13.66 -0.61 6.57
N LEU A 113 12.65 -0.43 7.42
CA LEU A 113 11.56 -1.39 7.57
C LEU A 113 10.25 -0.78 7.07
N ILE A 114 9.60 -1.44 6.13
CA ILE A 114 8.28 -1.06 5.61
C ILE A 114 7.25 -2.08 6.09
N ILE A 115 6.27 -1.61 6.84
CA ILE A 115 5.16 -2.40 7.36
C ILE A 115 3.90 -2.07 6.57
N VAL A 116 3.33 -3.09 5.94
CA VAL A 116 2.09 -3.05 5.15
C VAL A 116 1.07 -4.04 5.76
N PRO A 117 -0.25 -3.86 5.54
CA PRO A 117 -1.26 -4.59 6.30
C PRO A 117 -1.41 -6.06 5.89
N ASN A 118 -1.05 -6.43 4.66
CA ASN A 118 -1.28 -7.79 4.16
C ASN A 118 -0.16 -8.27 3.23
N SER A 119 -0.15 -9.58 2.96
CA SER A 119 0.88 -10.23 2.15
C SER A 119 0.93 -9.75 0.71
N ILE A 120 -0.22 -9.37 0.11
CA ILE A 120 -0.25 -8.88 -1.27
C ILE A 120 0.52 -7.56 -1.37
N LEU A 121 0.25 -6.64 -0.45
CA LEU A 121 0.95 -5.36 -0.40
C LEU A 121 2.45 -5.51 -0.14
N ILE A 122 2.89 -6.56 0.57
CA ILE A 122 4.33 -6.83 0.74
C ILE A 122 4.98 -6.99 -0.63
N TYR A 123 4.42 -7.85 -1.47
CA TYR A 123 4.96 -8.12 -2.79
C TYR A 123 4.81 -6.94 -3.75
N GLN A 124 3.68 -6.22 -3.70
CA GLN A 124 3.50 -5.02 -4.52
C GLN A 124 4.53 -3.93 -4.21
N VAL A 125 4.73 -3.61 -2.93
CA VAL A 125 5.73 -2.62 -2.53
C VAL A 125 7.15 -3.11 -2.84
N HIS A 126 7.45 -4.40 -2.61
CA HIS A 126 8.76 -4.98 -2.94
C HIS A 126 9.07 -4.93 -4.43
N ASP A 127 8.08 -5.15 -5.29
CA ASP A 127 8.23 -5.05 -6.75
C ASP A 127 8.56 -3.62 -7.19
N VAL A 128 7.85 -2.62 -6.63
CA VAL A 128 8.17 -1.21 -6.88
C VAL A 128 9.60 -0.90 -6.45
N ILE A 129 10.05 -1.39 -5.29
CA ILE A 129 11.43 -1.19 -4.82
C ILE A 129 12.42 -1.79 -5.82
N LYS A 130 12.22 -3.05 -6.23
CA LYS A 130 13.10 -3.74 -7.20
C LYS A 130 13.27 -2.96 -8.49
N ASN A 131 12.17 -2.44 -9.04
CA ASN A 131 12.22 -1.65 -10.26
C ASN A 131 12.95 -0.30 -10.04
N LEU A 132 12.72 0.36 -8.90
CA LEU A 132 13.36 1.64 -8.59
C LEU A 132 14.87 1.51 -8.34
N VAL A 133 15.34 0.40 -7.77
CA VAL A 133 16.75 0.18 -7.42
C VAL A 133 17.53 -0.62 -8.47
N GLU A 134 16.94 -0.90 -9.63
CA GLU A 134 17.59 -1.63 -10.72
C GLU A 134 18.93 -0.96 -11.10
N GLY A 135 20.03 -1.72 -11.12
CA GLY A 135 21.38 -1.21 -11.42
C GLY A 135 22.03 -0.39 -10.29
N MET A 136 21.46 -0.40 -9.08
CA MET A 136 22.02 0.27 -7.90
C MET A 136 22.51 -0.72 -6.85
N PRO A 137 23.46 -0.33 -5.98
CA PRO A 137 23.96 -1.19 -4.90
C PRO A 137 23.00 -1.30 -3.71
N ILE A 138 21.69 -1.25 -3.93
CA ILE A 138 20.66 -1.34 -2.89
C ILE A 138 19.99 -2.71 -2.96
N LYS A 139 20.01 -3.41 -1.83
CA LYS A 139 19.36 -4.71 -1.64
C LYS A 139 18.04 -4.54 -0.88
N SER A 140 16.99 -5.21 -1.35
CA SER A 140 15.69 -5.26 -0.68
C SER A 140 15.14 -6.69 -0.64
N LYS A 141 14.56 -7.12 0.48
CA LYS A 141 13.87 -8.42 0.59
C LYS A 141 12.51 -8.31 1.28
N THR A 142 11.66 -9.29 1.03
CA THR A 142 10.50 -9.52 1.90
C THR A 142 10.97 -10.21 3.18
N VAL A 143 10.19 -10.09 4.26
CA VAL A 143 10.51 -10.73 5.55
C VAL A 143 10.67 -12.25 5.46
N ASP A 144 9.98 -12.90 4.53
CA ASP A 144 10.03 -14.35 4.38
C ASP A 144 11.42 -14.79 3.86
N ASP A 145 12.00 -14.00 2.96
CA ASP A 145 13.31 -14.25 2.31
C ASP A 145 14.53 -13.84 3.14
N ILE A 146 14.33 -13.33 4.36
CA ILE A 146 15.43 -12.95 5.25
C ILE A 146 16.00 -14.21 5.89
N GLU A 147 17.32 -14.37 5.78
CA GLU A 147 18.09 -15.41 6.46
C GLU A 147 19.01 -14.76 7.50
N THR A 148 19.44 -15.54 8.50
CA THR A 148 20.35 -15.06 9.55
C THR A 148 21.65 -14.55 8.92
N GLY A 149 21.99 -13.28 9.17
CA GLY A 149 23.26 -12.69 8.71
C GLY A 149 23.22 -11.99 7.35
N ASP A 150 22.15 -12.13 6.56
CA ASP A 150 21.97 -11.42 5.27
C ASP A 150 20.82 -10.42 5.35
N LEU A 151 21.05 -9.32 6.08
CA LEU A 151 20.06 -8.27 6.23
C LEU A 151 20.17 -7.27 5.07
N PRO A 152 19.11 -7.07 4.27
CA PRO A 152 19.10 -6.11 3.18
C PRO A 152 18.97 -4.67 3.72
N HIS A 153 19.17 -3.69 2.84
CA HIS A 153 18.94 -2.28 3.16
C HIS A 153 17.45 -1.99 3.40
N VAL A 154 16.56 -2.68 2.68
CA VAL A 154 15.11 -2.52 2.82
C VAL A 154 14.44 -3.86 3.08
N VAL A 155 13.64 -3.91 4.15
CA VAL A 155 12.78 -5.05 4.49
C VAL A 155 11.32 -4.62 4.35
N VAL A 156 10.53 -5.42 3.63
CA VAL A 156 9.07 -5.24 3.56
C VAL A 156 8.38 -6.40 4.29
N SER A 157 7.45 -6.08 5.18
CA SER A 157 6.75 -7.07 6.01
C SER A 157 5.31 -6.66 6.32
N SER A 158 4.51 -7.61 6.79
CA SER A 158 3.32 -7.32 7.59
C SER A 158 3.60 -7.51 9.07
N PRO A 159 2.77 -6.94 9.98
CA PRO A 159 2.98 -7.10 11.40
C PRO A 159 3.04 -8.57 11.84
N LEU A 160 2.09 -9.38 11.38
CA LEU A 160 2.00 -10.79 11.75
C LEU A 160 3.20 -11.60 11.26
N LYS A 161 3.63 -11.39 10.00
CA LYS A 161 4.80 -12.11 9.46
C LYS A 161 6.08 -11.73 10.19
N LEU A 162 6.24 -10.45 10.53
CA LEU A 162 7.41 -9.99 11.27
C LEU A 162 7.46 -10.61 12.68
N LEU A 163 6.34 -10.61 13.39
CA LEU A 163 6.23 -11.24 14.71
C LEU A 163 6.50 -12.75 14.67
N ASN A 164 5.99 -13.44 13.64
CA ASN A 164 6.28 -14.86 13.46
C ASN A 164 7.77 -15.08 13.18
N LYS A 165 8.40 -14.24 12.35
CA LYS A 165 9.84 -14.27 12.10
C LYS A 165 10.61 -14.06 13.42
N PHE A 166 10.22 -13.11 14.28
CA PHE A 166 10.86 -12.94 15.59
C PHE A 166 10.81 -14.20 16.46
N LYS A 167 9.68 -14.91 16.45
CA LYS A 167 9.52 -16.19 17.19
C LYS A 167 10.40 -17.31 16.62
N THR A 168 10.39 -17.50 15.31
CA THR A 168 11.07 -18.63 14.65
C THR A 168 12.58 -18.64 14.86
N TYR A 169 13.23 -17.47 14.90
CA TYR A 169 14.68 -17.41 15.06
C TYR A 169 15.14 -17.51 16.53
N ASN A 170 14.23 -17.85 17.46
CA ASN A 170 14.50 -17.88 18.90
C ASN A 170 15.22 -16.60 19.37
N LEU A 171 14.91 -15.49 18.69
CA LEU A 171 15.42 -14.19 19.01
C LEU A 171 14.74 -13.80 20.30
N ASN A 172 15.38 -14.07 21.44
CA ASN A 172 14.92 -13.73 22.78
C ASN A 172 14.69 -12.22 22.91
N TYR A 173 13.63 -11.63 22.33
CA TYR A 173 13.23 -10.22 22.39
C TYR A 173 14.37 -9.16 22.29
N LYS A 174 15.55 -9.56 21.82
CA LYS A 174 16.81 -8.82 21.76
C LYS A 174 17.35 -9.02 20.35
N VAL A 175 16.69 -8.41 19.38
CA VAL A 175 17.08 -8.56 17.97
C VAL A 175 18.03 -7.44 17.58
N ASP A 176 19.34 -7.69 17.70
CA ASP A 176 20.40 -6.78 17.22
C ASP A 176 20.25 -6.44 15.72
N ALA A 177 19.58 -7.30 14.92
CA ALA A 177 19.40 -7.07 13.49
C ALA A 177 18.50 -5.87 13.16
N PHE A 178 17.44 -5.61 13.94
CA PHE A 178 16.53 -4.48 13.69
C PHE A 178 16.78 -3.27 14.60
N GLN A 179 17.69 -3.35 15.58
CA GLN A 179 18.14 -2.18 16.36
C GLN A 179 18.70 -1.07 15.48
N ARG A 180 19.34 -1.45 14.37
CA ARG A 180 19.91 -0.54 13.37
C ARG A 180 18.86 0.09 12.44
N VAL A 181 17.58 -0.27 12.55
CA VAL A 181 16.51 0.35 11.74
C VAL A 181 16.47 1.85 12.00
N ARG A 182 16.77 2.63 10.96
CA ARG A 182 16.73 4.10 10.99
C ARG A 182 15.45 4.67 10.43
N THR A 183 14.82 3.96 9.49
CA THR A 183 13.59 4.41 8.85
C THR A 183 12.50 3.35 9.01
N LEU A 184 11.38 3.74 9.62
CA LEU A 184 10.16 2.93 9.71
C LEU A 184 9.08 3.55 8.82
N VAL A 185 8.54 2.77 7.89
CA VAL A 185 7.37 3.15 7.12
C VAL A 185 6.19 2.30 7.58
N LEU A 186 5.08 2.93 7.90
CA LEU A 186 3.79 2.26 8.08
C LEU A 186 2.87 2.69 6.95
N ASP A 187 2.56 1.78 6.03
CA ASP A 187 1.71 2.04 4.89
C ASP A 187 0.31 1.46 5.11
N GLU A 188 -0.72 2.13 4.59
CA GLU A 188 -2.13 1.84 4.85
C GLU A 188 -2.42 1.72 6.37
N VAL A 189 -2.04 2.75 7.14
CA VAL A 189 -2.15 2.77 8.61
C VAL A 189 -3.56 2.48 9.11
N ASP A 190 -4.59 3.00 8.45
CA ASP A 190 -5.99 2.72 8.78
C ASP A 190 -6.33 1.23 8.74
N GLN A 191 -5.65 0.45 7.90
CA GLN A 191 -5.77 -1.01 7.86
C GLN A 191 -4.92 -1.70 8.91
N LEU A 192 -3.70 -1.23 9.13
CA LEU A 192 -2.82 -1.75 10.19
C LEU A 192 -3.48 -1.66 11.57
N LEU A 193 -4.26 -0.60 11.81
CA LEU A 193 -4.99 -0.39 13.06
C LEU A 193 -6.18 -1.33 13.27
N VAL A 194 -6.63 -2.06 12.25
CA VAL A 194 -7.64 -3.11 12.41
C VAL A 194 -7.10 -4.24 13.32
N HIS A 195 -5.79 -4.49 13.26
CA HIS A 195 -5.10 -5.52 14.03
C HIS A 195 -4.26 -4.93 15.17
N LYS A 196 -4.95 -4.21 16.07
CA LYS A 196 -4.37 -3.46 17.21
C LYS A 196 -3.45 -4.25 18.13
N GLU A 197 -3.57 -5.57 18.15
CA GLU A 197 -2.75 -6.43 19.01
C GLU A 197 -1.37 -6.71 18.40
N THR A 198 -1.20 -6.51 17.09
CA THR A 198 0.03 -6.85 16.38
C THR A 198 0.94 -5.66 16.13
N LEU A 199 0.37 -4.46 15.93
CA LEU A 199 1.15 -3.28 15.61
C LEU A 199 1.99 -2.77 16.79
N PRO A 200 1.45 -2.65 18.04
CA PRO A 200 2.24 -2.21 19.17
C PRO A 200 3.44 -3.12 19.47
N PRO A 201 3.32 -4.47 19.50
CA PRO A 201 4.49 -5.33 19.65
C PRO A 201 5.51 -5.15 18.52
N VAL A 202 5.09 -4.93 17.27
CA VAL A 202 6.03 -4.63 16.17
C VAL A 202 6.75 -3.30 16.42
N CYS A 203 6.00 -2.27 16.78
CA CYS A 203 6.56 -0.98 17.15
C CYS A 203 7.52 -1.12 18.33
N ASP A 204 7.19 -1.86 19.38
CA ASP A 204 8.06 -2.07 20.56
C ASP A 204 9.33 -2.88 20.25
N ASN A 205 9.26 -3.81 19.28
CA ASN A 205 10.42 -4.62 18.87
C ASN A 205 11.36 -3.89 17.89
N VAL A 206 10.83 -3.02 17.03
CA VAL A 206 11.60 -2.27 16.01
C VAL A 206 12.02 -0.89 16.55
N HIS A 207 11.14 -0.32 17.36
CA HIS A 207 11.32 0.92 18.07
C HIS A 207 11.51 0.57 19.54
N LEU A 208 12.72 0.83 20.05
CA LEU A 208 12.90 1.28 21.42
C LEU A 208 11.72 2.18 21.77
N THR A 209 10.79 1.65 22.57
CA THR A 209 9.74 2.37 23.28
C THR A 209 9.65 3.87 22.96
N TYR A 210 8.58 4.30 22.28
CA TYR A 210 8.08 5.69 22.33
C TYR A 210 7.62 6.09 23.76
N THR A 211 7.89 5.26 24.77
CA THR A 211 7.68 5.61 26.17
C THR A 211 8.90 6.37 26.68
N HIS A 212 8.64 7.51 27.30
CA HIS A 212 9.50 8.43 28.05
C HIS A 212 10.49 7.83 29.09
N LYS A 213 10.82 6.54 29.04
CA LYS A 213 11.68 5.87 30.01
C LYS A 213 12.99 5.41 29.35
N GLN A 214 13.88 6.38 29.25
CA GLN A 214 15.33 6.31 29.04
C GLN A 214 15.88 6.02 27.63
N PRO A 215 16.90 6.79 27.18
CA PRO A 215 17.42 6.76 25.82
C PRO A 215 18.54 5.73 25.68
N LEU A 216 18.21 4.53 25.22
CA LEU A 216 19.24 3.65 24.67
C LEU A 216 19.39 3.97 23.18
N THR A 217 20.44 4.75 22.88
CA THR A 217 20.98 5.17 21.58
C THR A 217 20.53 6.54 21.05
N GLN A 218 21.52 7.43 20.84
CA GLN A 218 21.43 8.74 20.17
C GLN A 218 21.10 8.63 18.66
N ILE A 219 20.50 7.51 18.21
CA ILE A 219 20.26 7.22 16.80
C ILE A 219 18.95 7.90 16.38
N ARG A 220 19.06 8.86 15.46
CA ARG A 220 17.92 9.60 14.90
C ARG A 220 17.10 8.66 14.00
N LYS A 221 15.94 8.22 14.48
CA LYS A 221 14.97 7.43 13.69
C LYS A 221 13.96 8.33 12.99
N LYS A 222 13.60 7.97 11.75
CA LYS A 222 12.59 8.62 10.91
C LYS A 222 11.39 7.68 10.74
N THR A 223 10.18 8.16 11.03
CA THR A 223 8.94 7.42 10.88
C THR A 223 8.09 8.08 9.80
N ILE A 224 7.67 7.31 8.81
CA ILE A 224 6.78 7.78 7.72
C ILE A 224 5.49 6.98 7.78
N LEU A 225 4.38 7.69 7.76
CA LEU A 225 3.04 7.12 7.86
C LEU A 225 2.28 7.46 6.60
N CYS A 226 1.72 6.45 5.96
CA CYS A 226 0.83 6.63 4.81
C CYS A 226 -0.54 6.13 5.20
N SER A 227 -1.55 7.00 5.06
CA SER A 227 -2.93 6.61 5.29
C SER A 227 -3.87 7.31 4.34
N SER A 228 -4.94 6.61 3.97
CA SER A 228 -6.02 7.23 3.21
C SER A 228 -7.08 7.86 4.11
N THR A 229 -7.05 7.57 5.41
CA THR A 229 -7.91 8.16 6.44
C THR A 229 -7.15 8.30 7.75
N LEU A 230 -7.33 9.41 8.49
CA LEU A 230 -6.99 9.45 9.93
C LEU A 230 -8.22 9.48 10.83
N SER A 231 -9.39 9.68 10.22
CA SER A 231 -10.64 9.54 10.92
C SER A 231 -10.76 8.09 11.37
N SER A 232 -10.61 7.90 12.68
CA SER A 232 -11.04 6.73 13.42
C SER A 232 -12.26 6.12 12.75
N ALA A 233 -12.23 4.83 12.45
CA ALA A 233 -13.37 4.10 11.90
C ALA A 233 -14.51 3.98 12.94
N GLY A 234 -15.02 5.11 13.44
CA GLY A 234 -16.01 5.24 14.49
C GLY A 234 -15.50 5.01 15.92
N ARG A 235 -14.22 4.70 16.15
CA ARG A 235 -13.70 4.38 17.50
C ARG A 235 -12.64 5.37 17.98
N ARG A 236 -12.96 6.12 19.04
CA ARG A 236 -12.05 7.04 19.76
C ARG A 236 -10.69 6.44 20.15
N SER A 237 -10.57 5.11 20.19
CA SER A 237 -9.32 4.41 20.51
C SER A 237 -8.30 4.38 19.37
N ASP A 238 -8.72 4.50 18.09
CA ASP A 238 -7.79 4.50 16.95
C ASP A 238 -7.06 5.84 16.83
N SER A 239 -7.79 6.95 16.94
CA SER A 239 -7.20 8.29 16.94
C SER A 239 -6.26 8.49 18.13
N LYS A 240 -6.63 7.94 19.30
CA LYS A 240 -5.78 7.95 20.49
C LYS A 240 -4.50 7.16 20.24
N LEU A 241 -4.58 5.94 19.70
CA LEU A 241 -3.40 5.13 19.39
C LEU A 241 -2.50 5.82 18.35
N VAL A 242 -3.06 6.40 17.28
CA VAL A 242 -2.29 7.18 16.29
C VAL A 242 -1.62 8.39 16.95
N SER A 243 -2.35 9.16 17.75
CA SER A 243 -1.78 10.32 18.46
C SER A 243 -0.71 9.93 19.50
N GLN A 244 -0.82 8.74 20.09
CA GLN A 244 0.14 8.21 21.07
C GLN A 244 1.40 7.67 20.39
N LEU A 245 1.24 6.92 19.30
CA LEU A 245 2.35 6.34 18.55
C LEU A 245 3.09 7.40 17.72
N PHE A 246 2.42 8.49 17.34
CA PHE A 246 2.93 9.41 16.31
C PHE A 246 2.77 10.89 16.68
N GLN A 247 3.45 11.31 17.75
CA GLN A 247 3.48 12.70 18.20
C GLN A 247 4.32 13.60 17.26
N ASN A 248 3.94 14.87 17.13
CA ASN A 248 4.68 15.91 16.38
C ASN A 248 4.97 15.54 14.91
N CYS A 249 3.97 14.98 14.21
CA CYS A 249 4.10 14.68 12.78
C CYS A 249 3.99 15.93 11.91
N THR A 250 4.86 16.04 10.91
CA THR A 250 4.64 16.92 9.75
C THR A 250 3.61 16.27 8.83
N TYR A 251 2.53 16.98 8.52
CA TYR A 251 1.47 16.47 7.66
C TYR A 251 1.67 16.89 6.20
N VAL A 252 1.36 15.96 5.31
CA VAL A 252 1.21 16.15 3.86
C VAL A 252 -0.20 15.69 3.54
N LYS A 253 -1.07 16.58 3.10
CA LYS A 253 -2.49 16.24 2.91
C LYS A 253 -2.91 16.60 1.50
N SER A 254 -3.29 15.58 0.73
CA SER A 254 -3.84 15.79 -0.61
C SER A 254 -5.20 16.47 -0.54
N GLU A 255 -5.44 17.41 -1.47
CA GLU A 255 -6.71 18.12 -1.60
C GLU A 255 -7.91 17.21 -1.97
N THR A 256 -7.64 16.02 -2.50
CA THR A 256 -8.66 15.04 -2.89
C THR A 256 -9.04 14.07 -1.77
N LEU A 257 -8.42 14.18 -0.59
CA LEU A 257 -8.71 13.30 0.54
C LEU A 257 -10.20 13.35 0.91
N HIS A 258 -10.86 12.18 0.95
CA HIS A 258 -12.29 12.03 1.21
C HIS A 258 -13.20 12.72 0.18
N LYS A 259 -12.75 12.85 -1.07
CA LYS A 259 -13.59 13.27 -2.19
C LYS A 259 -13.77 12.12 -3.17
N ILE A 260 -14.96 12.02 -3.75
CA ILE A 260 -15.21 11.08 -4.84
C ILE A 260 -14.57 11.67 -6.10
N PRO A 261 -13.72 10.92 -6.82
CA PRO A 261 -13.15 11.39 -8.07
C PRO A 261 -14.26 11.82 -9.05
N PRO A 262 -14.13 12.98 -9.74
CA PRO A 262 -15.14 13.46 -10.68
C PRO A 262 -15.47 12.49 -11.82
N SER A 263 -14.57 11.54 -12.11
CA SER A 263 -14.74 10.49 -13.11
C SER A 263 -15.69 9.37 -12.70
N ILE A 264 -16.14 9.33 -11.43
CA ILE A 264 -17.03 8.27 -10.92
C ILE A 264 -18.48 8.74 -10.98
N SER A 265 -19.30 8.01 -11.74
CA SER A 265 -20.76 8.14 -11.72
C SER A 265 -21.37 7.26 -10.65
N ILE A 266 -22.24 7.83 -9.81
CA ILE A 266 -22.93 7.12 -8.72
C ILE A 266 -24.40 6.98 -9.08
N ASN A 267 -24.91 5.75 -9.05
CA ASN A 267 -26.32 5.44 -9.27
C ASN A 267 -26.89 4.70 -8.07
N PHE A 268 -28.06 5.14 -7.60
CA PHE A 268 -28.80 4.46 -6.53
C PHE A 268 -29.91 3.61 -7.13
N VAL A 269 -29.96 2.34 -6.72
CA VAL A 269 -30.98 1.38 -7.16
C VAL A 269 -31.87 1.06 -5.98
N HIS A 270 -33.13 1.51 -6.03
CA HIS A 270 -34.12 1.21 -5.01
C HIS A 270 -34.67 -0.21 -5.21
N TYR A 271 -34.95 -0.92 -4.12
CA TYR A 271 -35.55 -2.25 -4.09
C TYR A 271 -36.44 -2.38 -2.86
N LYS A 272 -37.45 -3.26 -2.92
CA LYS A 272 -38.43 -3.47 -1.83
C LYS A 272 -37.91 -4.45 -0.78
N ASP A 273 -37.20 -5.49 -1.21
CA ASP A 273 -36.73 -6.57 -0.32
C ASP A 273 -35.40 -7.20 -0.79
N GLU A 274 -34.91 -8.18 -0.02
CA GLU A 274 -33.65 -8.88 -0.34
C GLU A 274 -33.70 -9.68 -1.65
N ARG A 275 -34.88 -10.14 -2.10
CA ARG A 275 -35.03 -10.92 -3.34
C ARG A 275 -34.91 -9.99 -4.53
N GLU A 276 -35.67 -8.89 -4.53
CA GLU A 276 -35.61 -7.88 -5.59
C GLU A 276 -34.20 -7.27 -5.70
N ARG A 277 -33.50 -7.06 -4.58
CA ARG A 277 -32.09 -6.63 -4.59
C ARG A 277 -31.19 -7.59 -5.37
N PHE A 278 -31.35 -8.89 -5.17
CA PHE A 278 -30.56 -9.90 -5.87
C PHE A 278 -30.92 -9.97 -7.36
N ASP A 279 -32.21 -9.91 -7.70
CA ASP A 279 -32.68 -9.95 -9.08
C ASP A 279 -32.13 -8.76 -9.88
N LYS A 280 -32.15 -7.55 -9.30
CA LYS A 280 -31.56 -6.35 -9.90
C LYS A 280 -30.05 -6.45 -10.09
N LEU A 281 -29.33 -7.08 -9.16
CA LEU A 281 -27.91 -7.35 -9.35
C LEU A 281 -27.69 -8.31 -10.53
N VAL A 282 -28.47 -9.39 -10.63
CA VAL A 282 -28.34 -10.37 -11.73
C VAL A 282 -28.64 -9.73 -13.07
N GLU A 283 -29.68 -8.90 -13.14
CA GLU A 283 -30.05 -8.08 -14.31
C GLU A 283 -28.90 -7.15 -14.70
N TYR A 284 -28.36 -6.39 -13.74
CA TYR A 284 -27.22 -5.51 -13.96
C TYR A 284 -26.01 -6.27 -14.54
N LEU A 285 -25.65 -7.43 -13.97
CA LEU A 285 -24.55 -8.26 -14.44
C LEU A 285 -24.80 -8.91 -15.82
N ASN A 286 -26.07 -9.12 -16.21
CA ASN A 286 -26.40 -9.60 -17.55
C ASN A 286 -26.22 -8.50 -18.60
N ASN A 287 -26.65 -7.28 -18.26
CA ASN A 287 -26.61 -6.13 -19.15
C ASN A 287 -25.19 -5.54 -19.27
N ASN A 288 -24.34 -5.73 -18.26
CA ASN A 288 -23.01 -5.16 -18.20
C ASN A 288 -21.92 -6.25 -18.23
N LYS A 289 -21.23 -6.37 -19.36
CA LYS A 289 -20.18 -7.37 -19.60
C LYS A 289 -18.77 -6.82 -19.38
N HIS A 290 -18.58 -6.14 -18.27
CA HIS A 290 -17.29 -5.63 -17.82
C HIS A 290 -16.97 -6.10 -16.41
N ARG A 291 -15.70 -5.96 -16.01
CA ARG A 291 -15.27 -6.28 -14.64
C ARG A 291 -16.05 -5.52 -13.60
N THR A 292 -16.54 -6.25 -12.61
CA THR A 292 -17.42 -5.72 -11.57
C THR A 292 -16.97 -6.20 -10.20
N LEU A 293 -16.71 -5.26 -9.29
CA LEU A 293 -16.38 -5.56 -7.90
C LEU A 293 -17.63 -5.35 -7.04
N ILE A 294 -18.03 -6.36 -6.29
CA ILE A 294 -19.24 -6.36 -5.48
C ILE A 294 -18.84 -6.41 -4.01
N TYR A 295 -19.29 -5.41 -3.26
CA TYR A 295 -19.00 -5.27 -1.84
C TYR A 295 -20.16 -5.75 -0.96
N CYS A 296 -19.83 -6.64 -0.02
CA CYS A 296 -20.69 -7.00 1.11
C CYS A 296 -20.04 -6.56 2.42
N ASN A 297 -20.84 -6.39 3.48
CA ASN A 297 -20.34 -5.86 4.76
C ASN A 297 -19.57 -6.88 5.62
N ASN A 298 -19.74 -8.19 5.39
CA ASN A 298 -19.06 -9.25 6.13
C ASN A 298 -18.85 -10.51 5.28
N SER A 299 -17.93 -11.39 5.70
CA SER A 299 -17.56 -12.60 4.95
C SER A 299 -18.72 -13.56 4.73
N THR A 300 -19.63 -13.71 5.70
CA THR A 300 -20.81 -14.57 5.56
C THR A 300 -21.74 -14.07 4.45
N ALA A 301 -21.93 -12.74 4.34
CA ALA A 301 -22.70 -12.14 3.26
C ALA A 301 -22.03 -12.32 1.89
N VAL A 302 -20.69 -12.24 1.84
CA VAL A 302 -19.91 -12.55 0.64
C VAL A 302 -20.14 -14.00 0.19
N GLU A 303 -19.98 -14.97 1.09
CA GLU A 303 -20.17 -16.40 0.79
C GLU A 303 -21.61 -16.73 0.36
N ARG A 304 -22.60 -16.13 1.04
CA ARG A 304 -24.02 -16.25 0.68
C ARG A 304 -24.29 -15.72 -0.72
N LEU A 305 -23.77 -14.54 -1.04
CA LEU A 305 -23.96 -13.92 -2.36
C LEU A 305 -23.23 -14.69 -3.46
N TYR A 306 -21.98 -15.06 -3.22
CA TYR A 306 -21.17 -15.90 -4.11
C TYR A 306 -21.92 -17.19 -4.49
N SER A 307 -22.43 -17.93 -3.49
CA SER A 307 -23.18 -19.16 -3.70
C SER A 307 -24.43 -18.95 -4.55
N LYS A 308 -25.15 -17.83 -4.37
CA LYS A 308 -26.32 -17.49 -5.19
C LYS A 308 -25.93 -17.17 -6.63
N LEU A 309 -24.86 -16.40 -6.84
CA LEU A 309 -24.38 -16.01 -8.18
C LEU A 309 -23.87 -17.22 -8.97
N ILE A 310 -23.14 -18.14 -8.34
CA ILE A 310 -22.69 -19.40 -8.95
C ILE A 310 -23.90 -20.24 -9.40
N LYS A 311 -24.93 -20.39 -8.56
CA LYS A 311 -26.17 -21.11 -8.91
C LYS A 311 -26.91 -20.49 -10.10
N HIS A 312 -26.71 -19.19 -10.35
CA HIS A 312 -27.26 -18.48 -11.52
C HIS A 312 -26.27 -18.44 -12.71
N GLY A 313 -25.25 -19.29 -12.71
CA GLY A 313 -24.32 -19.46 -13.83
C GLY A 313 -23.38 -18.26 -14.06
N LYS A 314 -23.16 -17.41 -13.04
CA LYS A 314 -22.26 -16.27 -13.17
C LYS A 314 -20.81 -16.70 -12.97
N ASN A 315 -19.91 -16.19 -13.81
CA ASN A 315 -18.47 -16.31 -13.59
C ASN A 315 -18.04 -15.34 -12.48
N VAL A 316 -18.04 -15.83 -11.24
CA VAL A 316 -17.79 -15.03 -10.05
C VAL A 316 -16.68 -15.65 -9.23
N HIS A 317 -15.83 -14.81 -8.65
CA HIS A 317 -14.83 -15.19 -7.67
C HIS A 317 -15.10 -14.51 -6.33
N ILE A 318 -14.59 -15.11 -5.26
CA ILE A 318 -14.60 -14.53 -3.92
C ILE A 318 -13.20 -14.01 -3.60
N LEU A 319 -13.13 -12.87 -2.91
CA LEU A 319 -11.89 -12.41 -2.33
C LEU A 319 -12.11 -12.13 -0.84
N ASN A 320 -11.70 -13.09 0.00
CA ASN A 320 -11.77 -13.01 1.45
C ASN A 320 -10.44 -13.43 2.09
N LYS A 321 -10.31 -13.35 3.41
CA LYS A 321 -9.07 -13.71 4.13
C LYS A 321 -8.70 -15.20 4.05
N ASN A 322 -9.64 -16.07 3.70
CA ASN A 322 -9.44 -17.51 3.62
C ASN A 322 -8.98 -17.96 2.22
N VAL A 323 -9.10 -17.08 1.21
CA VAL A 323 -8.58 -17.34 -0.14
C VAL A 323 -7.06 -17.34 -0.09
N GLU A 324 -6.41 -18.32 -0.71
CA GLU A 324 -4.96 -18.39 -0.75
C GLU A 324 -4.36 -17.21 -1.52
N LEU A 325 -3.14 -16.79 -1.15
CA LEU A 325 -2.47 -15.66 -1.79
C LEU A 325 -2.37 -15.80 -3.32
N ILE A 326 -2.07 -17.02 -3.80
CA ILE A 326 -1.95 -17.31 -5.24
C ILE A 326 -3.26 -17.06 -5.95
N GLU A 327 -4.38 -17.49 -5.38
CA GLU A 327 -5.70 -17.28 -5.94
C GLU A 327 -6.10 -15.80 -5.91
N GLN A 328 -5.78 -15.07 -4.83
CA GLN A 328 -6.00 -13.61 -4.78
C GLN A 328 -5.20 -12.88 -5.89
N ILE A 329 -3.94 -13.26 -6.12
CA ILE A 329 -3.11 -12.71 -7.21
C ILE A 329 -3.70 -13.08 -8.57
N MET A 330 -4.18 -14.31 -8.76
CA MET A 330 -4.81 -14.76 -10.00
C MET A 330 -6.07 -13.94 -10.32
N ILE A 331 -6.89 -13.66 -9.31
CA ILE A 331 -8.09 -12.81 -9.46
C ILE A 331 -7.67 -11.38 -9.85
N ALA A 332 -6.68 -10.80 -9.17
CA ALA A 332 -6.23 -9.43 -9.41
C ALA A 332 -5.57 -9.25 -10.80
N THR A 333 -4.84 -10.25 -11.27
CA THR A 333 -4.08 -10.23 -12.53
C THR A 333 -4.80 -10.88 -13.70
N SER A 334 -5.98 -11.46 -13.46
CA SER A 334 -6.82 -12.07 -14.50
C SER A 334 -6.98 -11.10 -15.67
N GLN A 335 -7.07 -11.63 -16.89
CA GLN A 335 -7.35 -10.89 -18.13
C GLN A 335 -8.82 -11.04 -18.58
N ASP A 336 -9.66 -11.74 -17.80
CA ASP A 336 -11.07 -11.88 -18.11
C ASP A 336 -11.77 -10.51 -18.03
N LYS A 337 -12.36 -10.08 -19.15
CA LYS A 337 -13.06 -8.79 -19.26
C LYS A 337 -14.41 -8.80 -18.53
N LYS A 338 -14.96 -9.97 -18.21
CA LYS A 338 -16.28 -10.15 -17.56
C LYS A 338 -16.18 -10.65 -16.11
N LEU A 339 -14.99 -10.56 -15.51
CA LEU A 339 -14.74 -11.02 -14.15
C LEU A 339 -15.64 -10.32 -13.13
N VAL A 340 -16.36 -11.10 -12.33
CA VAL A 340 -17.08 -10.60 -11.16
C VAL A 340 -16.35 -11.03 -9.90
N VAL A 341 -16.08 -10.09 -9.00
CA VAL A 341 -15.43 -10.40 -7.71
C VAL A 341 -16.35 -9.95 -6.58
N VAL A 342 -16.63 -10.82 -5.62
CA VAL A 342 -17.35 -10.47 -4.39
C VAL A 342 -16.36 -10.39 -3.24
N SER A 343 -16.36 -9.29 -2.50
CA SER A 343 -15.41 -9.07 -1.41
C SER A 343 -15.99 -8.25 -0.26
N THR A 344 -15.26 -8.18 0.84
CA THR A 344 -15.48 -7.20 1.92
C THR A 344 -14.52 -6.03 1.75
N ASP A 345 -14.81 -4.89 2.39
CA ASP A 345 -13.87 -3.76 2.45
C ASP A 345 -12.46 -4.21 2.86
N LEU A 346 -12.39 -5.03 3.91
CA LEU A 346 -11.13 -5.45 4.51
C LEU A 346 -10.31 -6.38 3.61
N SER A 347 -10.98 -7.25 2.85
CA SER A 347 -10.30 -8.23 2.00
C SER A 347 -9.86 -7.64 0.67
N SER A 348 -10.68 -6.78 0.07
CA SER A 348 -10.36 -6.08 -1.18
C SER A 348 -9.20 -5.09 -1.06
N ARG A 349 -8.94 -4.61 0.16
CA ARG A 349 -8.00 -3.55 0.43
C ARG A 349 -6.55 -4.01 0.17
N GLY A 350 -5.80 -3.18 -0.55
CA GLY A 350 -4.43 -3.50 -0.95
C GLY A 350 -4.32 -4.45 -2.15
N VAL A 351 -5.46 -4.90 -2.71
CA VAL A 351 -5.48 -5.55 -4.01
C VAL A 351 -5.62 -4.45 -5.07
N ASP A 352 -4.69 -4.42 -6.02
CA ASP A 352 -4.76 -3.49 -7.13
C ASP A 352 -5.68 -4.06 -8.22
N PHE A 353 -6.96 -3.72 -8.12
CA PHE A 353 -7.99 -4.17 -9.05
C PHE A 353 -7.96 -3.37 -10.36
N LYS A 354 -7.04 -3.75 -11.25
CA LYS A 354 -6.95 -3.10 -12.57
C LYS A 354 -8.15 -3.44 -13.47
N HIS A 355 -8.57 -2.43 -14.23
CA HIS A 355 -9.61 -2.52 -15.27
C HIS A 355 -11.03 -2.83 -14.77
N PHE A 356 -11.31 -2.65 -13.48
CA PHE A 356 -12.68 -2.68 -12.97
C PHE A 356 -13.43 -1.42 -13.44
N LYS A 357 -14.52 -1.61 -14.18
CA LYS A 357 -15.35 -0.52 -14.69
C LYS A 357 -16.51 -0.19 -13.78
N SER A 358 -16.85 -1.07 -12.84
CA SER A 358 -17.95 -0.84 -11.92
C SER A 358 -17.72 -1.46 -10.56
N VAL A 359 -18.22 -0.74 -9.56
CA VAL A 359 -18.26 -1.15 -8.17
C VAL A 359 -19.73 -1.17 -7.74
N VAL A 360 -20.16 -2.28 -7.14
CA VAL A 360 -21.52 -2.46 -6.64
C VAL A 360 -21.47 -2.58 -5.12
N HIS A 361 -22.11 -1.64 -4.43
CA HIS A 361 -22.35 -1.75 -2.99
C HIS A 361 -23.57 -2.63 -2.76
N TYR A 362 -23.39 -3.95 -2.81
CA TYR A 362 -24.51 -4.87 -2.58
C TYR A 362 -25.07 -4.72 -1.17
N ASP A 363 -24.18 -4.61 -0.18
CA ASP A 363 -24.54 -4.06 1.13
C ASP A 363 -24.07 -2.61 1.22
N PHE A 364 -24.94 -1.72 1.69
CA PHE A 364 -24.61 -0.32 1.87
C PHE A 364 -23.46 -0.17 2.91
N PRO A 365 -22.44 0.64 2.63
CA PRO A 365 -21.30 0.81 3.54
C PRO A 365 -21.74 1.45 4.86
N THR A 366 -21.10 1.03 5.96
CA THR A 366 -21.47 1.46 7.32
C THR A 366 -21.09 2.89 7.67
N ASN A 367 -20.29 3.57 6.83
CA ASN A 367 -19.92 4.98 7.00
C ASN A 367 -19.48 5.58 5.66
N VAL A 368 -19.41 6.91 5.61
CA VAL A 368 -19.05 7.68 4.40
C VAL A 368 -17.63 7.40 3.91
N ILE A 369 -16.71 7.09 4.84
CA ILE A 369 -15.32 6.78 4.50
C ILE A 369 -15.23 5.50 3.68
N LYS A 370 -15.90 4.42 4.13
CA LYS A 370 -16.01 3.17 3.38
C LYS A 370 -16.73 3.39 2.04
N PHE A 371 -17.75 4.25 2.03
CA PHE A 371 -18.46 4.58 0.78
C PHE A 371 -17.53 5.18 -0.27
N ILE A 372 -16.64 6.10 0.11
CA ILE A 372 -15.70 6.76 -0.82
C ILE A 372 -14.54 5.83 -1.19
N HIS A 373 -14.18 4.89 -0.30
CA HIS A 373 -13.08 3.96 -0.51
C HIS A 373 -13.38 2.81 -1.46
N ARG A 374 -14.63 2.35 -1.44
CA ARG A 374 -15.15 1.42 -2.43
C ARG A 374 -15.36 2.17 -3.74
#